data_AF-A0A6V8MSM8-F1
#
_entry.id   AF-A0A6V8MSM8-F1
#
_cell.length_a   1.000
_cell.length_b   1.000
_cell.length_c   1.000
_cell.angle_alpha   90.00
_cell.angle_beta   90.00
_cell.angle_gamma   90.00
#
_symmetry.space_group_name_H-M   'P 1'
#
loop_
_entity.id
_entity.type
_entity.pdbx_description
1 polymer ?
#
loop_
_entity_poly.entity_id
_entity_poly.type
_entity_poly.pdbx_seq_one_letter_code
_entity_poly.pdbx_strand_id
1 'polypeptide(L)'
;MAPRRSTMFLGTLAALLLGLAGMLLHARAEEQVARQALARNAARVRQLRLTDLCLCTEASYTRHPTLTDFATPFQDAPMSWEHFPTGAVIQPPPHLVTRHGTHD
;
A
#
# COMPACT_ATOMS: atom_id res chain seq x y z
N MET A 1 -30.84 -13.04 -35.01
CA MET A 1 -29.42 -12.88 -35.40
C MET A 1 -28.59 -12.92 -34.13
N ALA A 2 -27.71 -13.91 -33.98
CA ALA A 2 -26.80 -13.96 -32.83
C ALA A 2 -25.76 -12.82 -32.94
N PRO A 3 -25.40 -12.15 -31.83
CA PRO A 3 -24.37 -11.11 -31.85
C PRO A 3 -23.03 -11.70 -32.35
N ARG A 4 -22.27 -10.90 -33.10
CA ARG A 4 -20.95 -11.33 -33.59
C ARG A 4 -20.01 -11.49 -32.39
N ARG A 5 -19.09 -12.46 -32.43
CA ARG A 5 -18.13 -12.69 -31.34
C ARG A 5 -17.33 -11.42 -30.98
N SER A 6 -17.02 -10.59 -31.98
CA SER A 6 -16.36 -9.28 -31.78
C SER A 6 -17.23 -8.29 -31.01
N THR A 7 -18.54 -8.25 -31.25
CA THR A 7 -19.46 -7.36 -30.52
C THR A 7 -19.60 -7.78 -29.06
N MET A 8 -19.57 -9.09 -28.77
CA MET A 8 -19.57 -9.58 -27.40
C MET A 8 -18.27 -9.18 -26.67
N PHE A 9 -17.11 -9.38 -27.31
CA PHE A 9 -15.82 -8.99 -26.73
C PHE A 9 -15.73 -7.49 -26.44
N LEU A 10 -16.13 -6.65 -27.40
CA LEU A 10 -16.14 -5.20 -27.22
C LEU A 10 -17.11 -4.77 -26.12
N GLY A 11 -18.29 -5.39 -26.03
CA GLY A 11 -19.24 -5.14 -24.95
C GLY A 11 -18.66 -5.50 -23.58
N THR A 12 -18.02 -6.67 -23.45
CA THR A 12 -17.36 -7.07 -22.19
C THR A 12 -16.20 -6.14 -21.82
N LEU A 13 -15.38 -5.75 -22.80
CA LEU A 13 -14.26 -4.84 -22.56
C LEU A 13 -14.74 -3.46 -22.12
N ALA A 14 -15.77 -2.92 -22.78
CA ALA A 14 -16.36 -1.63 -22.40
C ALA A 14 -16.95 -1.68 -20.98
N ALA A 15 -17.64 -2.77 -20.61
CA ALA A 15 -18.16 -2.95 -19.26
C ALA A 15 -17.05 -3.00 -18.21
N LEU A 16 -15.95 -3.71 -18.48
CA LEU A 16 -14.79 -3.76 -17.58
C LEU A 16 -14.11 -2.39 -17.44
N LEU A 17 -13.94 -1.64 -18.53
CA LEU A 17 -13.35 -0.30 -18.51
C LEU A 17 -14.24 0.69 -17.74
N LEU A 18 -15.56 0.60 -17.89
CA LEU A 18 -16.51 1.39 -17.10
C LEU A 18 -16.44 1.04 -15.61
N GLY A 19 -16.33 -0.26 -15.29
CA GLY A 19 -16.12 -0.72 -13.91
C GLY A 19 -14.84 -0.17 -13.31
N LEU A 20 -13.73 -0.24 -14.03
CA LEU A 20 -12.44 0.31 -13.61
C LEU A 20 -12.50 1.83 -13.42
N ALA A 21 -13.11 2.56 -14.35
CA ALA A 21 -13.29 4.00 -14.23
C ALA A 21 -14.12 4.36 -12.99
N GLY A 22 -15.19 3.61 -12.71
CA GLY A 22 -16.00 3.77 -11.50
C GLY A 22 -15.19 3.55 -10.22
N MET A 23 -14.37 2.50 -10.17
CA MET A 23 -13.47 2.23 -9.04
C MET A 23 -12.46 3.36 -8.82
N LEU A 24 -11.87 3.89 -9.89
CA LEU A 24 -10.92 5.00 -9.80
C LEU A 24 -11.59 6.29 -9.30
N LEU A 25 -12.79 6.61 -9.79
CA LEU A 25 -13.54 7.77 -9.32
C LEU A 25 -13.90 7.64 -7.84
N HIS A 26 -14.36 6.45 -7.42
CA HIS A 26 -14.65 6.17 -6.01
C HIS A 26 -13.39 6.30 -5.14
N ALA A 27 -12.26 5.73 -5.58
CA ALA A 27 -11.00 5.86 -4.87
C ALA A 27 -10.55 7.32 -4.70
N ARG A 28 -10.75 8.16 -5.72
CA ARG A 28 -10.45 9.61 -5.64
C ARG A 28 -11.39 10.35 -4.68
N ALA A 29 -12.65 9.96 -4.60
CA ALA A 29 -13.60 10.53 -3.64
C ALA A 29 -13.22 10.15 -2.19
N GLU A 30 -12.89 8.89 -1.96
CA GLU A 30 -12.43 8.37 -0.66
C GLU A 30 -11.10 8.98 -0.22
N GLU A 31 -10.20 9.29 -1.17
CA GLU A 31 -8.90 9.90 -0.87
C GLU A 31 -9.03 11.22 -0.08
N GLN A 32 -10.05 12.03 -0.38
CA GLN A 32 -10.27 13.28 0.35
C GLN A 32 -10.64 13.04 1.81
N VAL A 33 -11.50 12.05 2.09
CA VAL A 33 -11.88 11.66 3.45
C VAL A 33 -10.68 11.06 4.19
N ALA A 34 -9.91 10.20 3.52
CA ALA A 34 -8.69 9.62 4.07
C ALA A 34 -7.64 10.68 4.44
N ARG A 35 -7.43 11.69 3.58
CA ARG A 35 -6.53 12.82 3.86
C ARG A 35 -6.97 13.63 5.08
N GLN A 36 -8.26 13.89 5.24
CA GLN A 36 -8.79 14.59 6.42
C GLN A 36 -8.60 13.76 7.70
N ALA A 37 -8.83 12.46 7.64
CA ALA A 37 -8.59 11.54 8.76
C ALA A 37 -7.10 11.53 9.14
N LEU A 38 -6.20 11.48 8.16
CA LEU A 38 -4.75 11.55 8.38
C LEU A 38 -4.34 12.87 9.04
N ALA A 39 -4.83 14.02 8.55
CA ALA A 39 -4.54 15.33 9.14
C ALA A 39 -5.02 15.43 10.60
N ARG A 40 -6.21 14.91 10.90
CA ARG A 40 -6.72 14.81 12.28
C ARG A 40 -5.85 13.94 13.17
N ASN A 41 -5.40 12.80 12.68
CA ASN A 41 -4.53 11.91 13.44
C ASN A 41 -3.15 12.54 13.68
N ALA A 42 -2.57 13.22 12.69
CA ALA A 42 -1.33 13.98 12.85
C ALA A 42 -1.45 15.09 13.92
N ALA A 43 -2.58 15.80 13.95
CA ALA A 43 -2.84 16.78 15.00
C ALA A 43 -2.89 16.14 16.40
N ARG A 44 -3.50 14.96 16.55
CA ARG A 44 -3.55 14.21 17.81
C ARG A 44 -2.16 13.74 18.25
N VAL A 45 -1.36 13.20 17.33
CA VAL A 45 0.04 12.80 17.60
C VAL A 45 0.81 13.98 18.18
N ARG A 46 0.67 15.17 17.58
CA ARG A 46 1.30 16.41 18.07
C ARG A 46 0.79 16.83 19.46
N GLN A 47 -0.52 16.76 19.69
CA GLN A 47 -1.12 17.10 20.99
C GLN A 47 -0.67 16.15 22.11
N LEU A 48 -0.58 14.86 21.81
CA LEU A 48 -0.15 13.83 22.74
C LEU A 48 1.38 13.73 22.88
N ARG A 49 2.14 14.54 22.13
CA ARG A 49 3.61 14.49 22.05
C ARG A 49 4.14 13.09 21.71
N LEU A 50 3.40 12.36 20.88
CA LEU A 50 3.85 11.10 20.31
C LEU A 50 4.91 11.39 19.24
N THR A 51 5.88 10.50 19.12
CA THR A 51 6.98 10.64 18.15
C THR A 51 6.49 10.47 16.70
N ASP A 52 5.52 9.60 16.45
CA ASP A 52 4.94 9.34 15.13
C ASP A 52 3.53 8.73 15.22
N LEU A 53 2.82 8.67 14.09
CA LEU A 53 1.57 7.93 13.91
C LEU A 53 1.86 6.44 13.68
N CYS A 54 1.45 5.59 14.62
CA CYS A 54 1.56 4.14 14.47
C CYS A 54 0.61 3.65 13.35
N LEU A 55 1.15 3.27 12.19
CA LEU A 55 0.38 2.75 11.06
C LEU A 55 0.01 1.27 11.24
N CYS A 56 0.78 0.52 12.04
CA CYS A 56 0.65 -0.93 12.21
C CYS A 56 0.87 -1.31 13.68
N THR A 57 0.01 -2.16 14.24
CA THR A 57 0.03 -2.55 15.66
C THR A 57 0.96 -3.74 15.96
N GLU A 58 1.75 -4.19 14.99
CA GLU A 58 2.61 -5.37 15.08
C GLU A 58 3.98 -5.05 15.71
N ALA A 59 4.39 -5.83 16.72
CA ALA A 59 5.46 -5.49 17.68
C ALA A 59 6.79 -5.06 17.04
N SER A 60 7.25 -5.71 15.97
CA SER A 60 8.52 -5.37 15.31
C SER A 60 8.45 -4.10 14.46
N TYR A 61 7.26 -3.73 13.98
CA TYR A 61 7.01 -2.57 13.11
C TYR A 61 6.28 -1.41 13.84
N THR A 62 5.93 -1.59 15.13
CA THR A 62 5.02 -0.69 15.89
C THR A 62 5.53 0.71 16.17
N ARG A 63 6.83 0.98 16.12
CA ARG A 63 7.36 2.22 16.71
C ARG A 63 7.53 3.36 15.72
N HIS A 64 8.04 3.07 14.52
CA HIS A 64 8.19 4.00 13.41
C HIS A 64 8.72 3.16 12.24
N PRO A 65 8.13 3.20 11.04
CA PRO A 65 8.71 2.51 9.87
C PRO A 65 10.19 2.87 9.65
N THR A 66 10.58 4.10 10.01
CA THR A 66 11.96 4.60 9.92
C THR A 66 12.90 4.06 11.02
N LEU A 67 12.36 3.52 12.12
CA LEU A 67 13.12 2.90 13.21
C LEU A 67 12.96 1.38 13.25
N THR A 68 12.30 0.80 12.25
CA THR A 68 12.23 -0.65 12.10
C THR A 68 13.61 -1.14 11.65
N ASP A 69 14.06 -2.28 12.18
CA ASP A 69 15.32 -2.88 11.77
C ASP A 69 15.29 -3.20 10.26
N PHE A 70 16.36 -2.87 9.53
CA PHE A 70 16.48 -3.19 8.11
C PHE A 70 16.41 -4.70 7.84
N ALA A 71 16.73 -5.52 8.85
CA ALA A 71 16.73 -6.97 8.77
C ALA A 71 15.42 -7.62 9.28
N THR A 72 14.26 -6.96 9.14
CA THR A 72 12.99 -7.53 9.64
C THR A 72 12.40 -8.70 8.83
N PRO A 73 12.56 -8.78 7.49
CA PRO A 73 12.03 -9.93 6.75
C PRO A 73 12.69 -11.22 7.23
N PHE A 74 11.88 -12.21 7.63
CA PHE A 74 12.36 -13.53 8.05
C PHE A 74 13.22 -13.56 9.34
N GLN A 75 13.02 -12.62 10.28
CA GLN A 75 13.76 -12.59 11.55
C GLN A 75 13.72 -13.90 12.35
N ASP A 76 12.65 -14.70 12.21
CA ASP A 76 12.52 -15.97 12.91
C ASP A 76 13.47 -17.04 12.35
N ALA A 77 13.49 -17.23 11.03
CA ALA A 77 14.35 -18.19 10.35
C ALA A 77 14.38 -17.94 8.83
N PRO A 78 15.45 -18.32 8.11
CA PRO A 78 15.44 -18.33 6.65
C PRO A 78 14.26 -19.16 6.13
N MET A 79 13.46 -18.58 5.23
CA MET A 79 12.23 -19.16 4.67
C MET A 79 11.06 -19.34 5.67
N SER A 80 11.09 -18.67 6.83
CA SER A 80 9.92 -18.63 7.72
C SER A 80 8.77 -17.86 7.07
N TRP A 81 7.54 -18.19 7.46
CA TRP A 81 6.40 -17.39 7.06
C TRP A 81 6.34 -16.16 7.96
N GLU A 82 6.41 -14.97 7.35
CA GLU A 82 6.27 -13.69 8.04
C GLU A 82 4.92 -13.68 8.77
N HIS A 83 4.93 -13.64 10.11
CA HIS A 83 3.72 -13.54 10.92
C HIS A 83 3.04 -12.16 10.83
N PHE A 84 3.76 -11.20 10.24
CA PHE A 84 3.45 -9.79 10.25
C PHE A 84 3.41 -9.27 8.80
N PRO A 85 2.26 -9.36 8.10
CA PRO A 85 2.15 -9.02 6.69
C PRO A 85 2.47 -7.55 6.38
N THR A 86 2.58 -6.69 7.41
CA THR A 86 3.00 -5.29 7.28
C THR A 86 4.30 -5.13 6.50
N GLY A 87 5.26 -6.03 6.67
CA GLY A 87 6.54 -6.01 5.93
C GLY A 87 6.36 -6.13 4.41
N ALA A 88 5.27 -6.72 3.92
CA ALA A 88 4.95 -6.81 2.49
C ALA A 88 4.26 -5.54 1.94
N VAL A 89 3.68 -4.71 2.80
CA VAL A 89 2.91 -3.51 2.43
C VAL A 89 3.79 -2.26 2.39
N ILE A 90 4.76 -2.16 3.31
CA ILE A 90 5.67 -1.02 3.42
C ILE A 90 6.91 -1.29 2.57
N GLN A 91 7.01 -0.63 1.41
CA GLN A 91 8.22 -0.72 0.59
C GLN A 91 9.39 0.06 1.22
N PRO A 92 10.63 -0.41 1.01
CA PRO A 92 11.81 0.34 1.43
C PRO A 92 11.82 1.74 0.79
N PRO A 93 12.32 2.77 1.52
CA PRO A 93 12.44 4.11 0.99
C PRO A 93 13.17 4.12 -0.38
N PRO A 94 12.73 4.92 -1.37
CA PRO A 94 13.33 4.90 -2.71
C PRO A 94 14.84 5.16 -2.75
N HIS A 95 15.37 5.90 -1.77
CA HIS A 95 16.80 6.23 -1.67
C HIS A 95 17.67 5.09 -1.14
N LEU A 96 17.07 4.03 -0.59
CA LEU A 96 17.76 2.80 -0.14
C LEU A 96 17.67 1.67 -1.16
N VAL A 97 16.84 1.83 -2.20
CA VAL A 97 16.76 0.87 -3.32
C VAL A 97 17.93 1.15 -4.27
N THR A 98 19.13 0.72 -3.87
CA THR A 98 20.31 0.77 -4.74
C THR A 98 20.10 -0.20 -5.89
N ARG A 99 19.99 0.33 -7.12
CA ARG A 99 19.85 -0.47 -8.33
C ARG A 99 21.20 -1.15 -8.65
N HIS A 100 21.52 -2.24 -7.98
CA HIS A 100 22.66 -3.08 -8.37
C HIS A 100 22.29 -3.83 -9.66
N GLY A 101 22.62 -3.21 -10.79
CA GLY A 101 22.29 -3.73 -12.11
C GLY A 101 22.81 -2.83 -13.23
N THR A 102 24.09 -2.50 -13.18
CA THR A 102 24.91 -2.09 -14.33
C THR A 102 26.29 -2.69 -14.09
N HIS A 103 26.39 -4.00 -14.32
CA HIS A 103 27.68 -4.59 -14.69
C HIS A 103 27.71 -4.55 -16.22
N ASP A 104 28.64 -3.76 -16.73
CA ASP A 104 29.06 -3.71 -18.13
C ASP A 104 29.48 -5.10 -18.66
#